data_AF-A0A7X8WSJ7-F1
#
_entry.id   AF-A0A7X8WSJ7-F1
#
_cell.length_a   1.000
_cell.length_b   1.000
_cell.length_c   1.000
_cell.angle_alpha   90.00
_cell.angle_beta   90.00
_cell.angle_gamma   90.00
#
_symmetry.space_group_name_H-M   'P 1'
#
loop_
_entity.id
_entity.type
_entity.pdbx_description
1 polymer ?
#
loop_
_entity_poly.entity_id
_entity_poly.type
_entity_poly.pdbx_seq_one_letter_code
_entity_poly.pdbx_strand_id
1 'polypeptide(L)'
;LLEFGHKLEQGAVRVRDVRWGPRTLDVDLIDIDNVTSQHPVLTLPHPRAHERAFVLTPWSWADPGATLNGVPVAELAARADDAATVHLVEDSR
;
A
#
# COMPACT_ATOMS: atom_id res chain seq x y z
N LEU A 1 -14.98 -0.92 -4.62
CA LEU A 1 -13.53 -0.62 -4.62
C LEU A 1 -12.69 -1.91 -4.66
N LEU A 2 -12.86 -2.83 -3.71
CA LEU A 2 -12.13 -4.11 -3.72
C LEU A 2 -12.27 -4.90 -5.04
N GLU A 3 -13.50 -5.08 -5.53
CA GLU A 3 -13.74 -5.76 -6.81
C GLU A 3 -13.12 -5.04 -8.02
N PHE A 4 -12.94 -3.72 -7.94
CA PHE A 4 -12.32 -2.94 -9.00
C PHE A 4 -10.79 -3.16 -9.01
N GLY A 5 -10.15 -3.20 -7.83
CA GLY A 5 -8.73 -3.57 -7.71
C GLY A 5 -8.47 -4.94 -8.33
N HIS A 6 -9.29 -5.94 -7.99
CA HIS A 6 -9.19 -7.27 -8.58
C HIS A 6 -9.31 -7.28 -10.11
N LYS A 7 -10.14 -6.42 -10.70
CA LYS A 7 -10.28 -6.32 -12.16
C LYS A 7 -9.03 -5.72 -12.82
N LEU A 8 -8.39 -4.73 -12.21
CA LEU A 8 -7.15 -4.14 -12.73
C LEU A 8 -6.02 -5.16 -12.76
N GLU A 9 -5.87 -5.94 -11.69
CA GLU A 9 -4.87 -7.01 -11.63
C GLU A 9 -5.09 -8.09 -12.69
N GLN A 10 -6.34 -8.47 -12.94
CA GLN A 10 -6.67 -9.43 -14.00
C GLN A 10 -6.33 -8.88 -15.40
N GLY A 11 -6.57 -7.60 -15.64
CA GLY A 11 -6.23 -6.92 -16.89
C GLY A 11 -4.71 -6.81 -17.14
N ALA A 12 -3.89 -6.81 -16.09
CA ALA A 12 -2.44 -6.78 -16.17
C ALA A 12 -1.80 -8.17 -16.45
N VAL A 13 -2.57 -9.15 -16.96
CA VAL A 13 -2.12 -10.52 -17.26
C VAL A 13 -1.48 -11.19 -16.03
N ARG A 14 -2.15 -11.13 -14.89
CA ARG A 14 -1.72 -11.84 -13.68
C ARG A 14 -1.78 -13.36 -13.89
N VAL A 15 -0.62 -14.01 -13.97
CA VAL A 15 -0.50 -15.48 -14.02
C VAL A 15 -0.29 -16.02 -12.59
N ARG A 16 -1.23 -16.82 -12.07
CA ARG A 16 -1.13 -17.43 -10.72
C ARG A 16 -0.40 -18.79 -10.79
N ASP A 17 0.84 -18.80 -11.24
CA ASP A 17 1.63 -20.06 -11.32
C ASP A 17 2.21 -20.50 -9.97
N VAL A 18 2.53 -19.54 -9.08
CA VAL A 18 3.15 -19.83 -7.77
C VAL A 18 2.45 -19.05 -6.66
N ARG A 19 2.10 -19.74 -5.57
CA ARG A 19 1.59 -19.10 -4.34
C ARG A 19 2.71 -18.23 -3.75
N TRP A 20 2.49 -16.91 -3.70
CA TRP A 20 3.50 -15.87 -3.37
C TRP A 20 4.58 -15.63 -4.44
N GLY A 21 4.34 -16.06 -5.68
CA GLY A 21 5.19 -15.70 -6.81
C GLY A 21 5.13 -14.20 -7.14
N PRO A 22 6.08 -13.71 -7.96
CA PRO A 22 6.06 -12.35 -8.47
C PRO A 22 4.72 -12.04 -9.15
N ARG A 23 4.18 -10.85 -8.88
CA ARG A 23 2.93 -10.37 -9.47
C ARG A 23 3.26 -9.24 -10.44
N THR A 24 2.64 -9.28 -11.62
CA THR A 24 2.75 -8.19 -12.61
C THR A 24 2.20 -6.87 -12.05
N LEU A 25 1.14 -6.96 -11.26
CA LEU A 25 0.51 -5.84 -10.55
C LEU A 25 -0.16 -6.38 -9.27
N ASP A 26 -0.09 -5.59 -8.19
CA ASP A 26 -0.80 -5.83 -6.94
C ASP A 26 -1.48 -4.52 -6.53
N VAL A 27 -2.77 -4.57 -6.22
CA VAL A 27 -3.56 -3.40 -5.82
C VAL A 27 -4.19 -3.63 -4.45
N ASP A 28 -3.64 -2.96 -3.43
CA ASP A 28 -4.14 -3.04 -2.06
C ASP A 28 -4.96 -1.80 -1.67
N LEU A 29 -6.03 -2.00 -0.90
CA LEU A 29 -6.73 -0.92 -0.21
C LEU A 29 -6.05 -0.68 1.14
N ILE A 30 -5.42 0.48 1.30
CA ILE A 30 -4.65 0.83 2.51
C ILE A 30 -5.52 1.50 3.57
N ASP A 31 -6.20 2.57 3.21
CA ASP A 31 -7.07 3.32 4.11
C ASP A 31 -8.25 3.91 3.34
N ILE A 32 -9.38 4.06 4.02
CA ILE A 32 -10.56 4.74 3.51
C ILE A 32 -11.11 5.59 4.64
N ASP A 33 -11.23 6.89 4.38
CA ASP A 33 -11.64 7.87 5.39
C ASP A 33 -12.91 7.44 6.13
N ASN A 34 -12.83 7.44 7.46
CA ASN A 34 -13.90 7.03 8.38
C ASN A 34 -14.44 5.59 8.20
N VAL A 35 -13.68 4.69 7.56
CA VAL A 35 -14.08 3.28 7.39
C VAL A 35 -13.14 2.36 8.15
N THR A 36 -13.73 1.53 9.02
CA THR A 36 -13.04 0.42 9.67
C THR A 36 -13.72 -0.89 9.30
N SER A 37 -12.93 -1.94 9.11
CA SER A 37 -13.45 -3.28 8.81
C SER A 37 -12.55 -4.35 9.41
N GLN A 38 -13.16 -5.33 10.06
CA GLN A 38 -12.50 -6.56 10.52
C GLN A 38 -12.93 -7.79 9.71
N HIS A 39 -13.62 -7.57 8.59
CA HIS A 39 -14.13 -8.66 7.77
C HIS A 39 -12.98 -9.49 7.18
N PRO A 40 -13.05 -10.84 7.17
CA PRO A 40 -11.94 -11.69 6.72
C PRO A 40 -11.44 -11.44 5.29
N VAL A 41 -12.30 -10.87 4.43
CA VAL A 41 -11.99 -10.56 3.03
C VAL A 41 -11.43 -9.16 2.83
N LEU A 42 -11.67 -8.23 3.76
CA LEU A 42 -11.23 -6.84 3.65
C LEU A 42 -11.09 -6.24 5.05
N THR A 43 -9.85 -6.19 5.53
CA THR A 43 -9.51 -5.52 6.79
C THR A 43 -9.05 -4.09 6.50
N LEU A 44 -9.67 -3.11 7.16
CA LEU A 44 -9.35 -1.69 7.02
C LEU A 44 -9.21 -1.00 8.38
N PRO A 45 -8.21 -0.11 8.55
CA PRO A 45 -7.10 0.12 7.62
C PRO A 45 -6.25 -1.15 7.43
N HIS A 46 -5.49 -1.23 6.34
CA HIS A 46 -4.74 -2.43 6.01
C HIS A 46 -3.81 -2.81 7.18
N PRO A 47 -3.91 -4.04 7.69
CA PRO A 47 -3.38 -4.39 9.01
C PRO A 47 -1.86 -4.24 9.13
N ARG A 48 -1.15 -4.31 7.99
CA ARG A 48 0.32 -4.24 7.94
C ARG A 48 0.87 -3.03 7.19
N ALA A 49 0.02 -2.08 6.79
CA ALA A 49 0.50 -0.92 6.04
C ALA A 49 1.46 -0.06 6.88
N HIS A 50 1.18 0.05 8.18
CA HIS A 50 1.99 0.81 9.14
C HIS A 50 3.42 0.26 9.34
N GLU A 51 3.73 -0.94 8.83
CA GLU A 51 5.04 -1.58 8.92
C GLU A 51 5.91 -1.40 7.67
N ARG A 52 5.38 -0.80 6.58
CA ARG A 52 5.98 -0.88 5.24
C ARG A 52 6.27 0.49 4.65
N ALA A 53 7.53 0.89 4.62
CA ALA A 53 7.98 2.14 4.02
C ALA A 53 7.62 2.23 2.54
N PHE A 54 7.70 1.14 1.76
CA PHE A 54 7.34 1.21 0.33
C PHE A 54 5.86 1.55 0.09
N VAL A 55 4.99 1.42 1.11
CA VAL A 55 3.61 1.91 1.09
C VAL A 55 3.54 3.34 1.64
N LEU A 56 4.16 3.59 2.79
CA LEU A 56 3.99 4.82 3.56
C LEU A 56 4.80 6.00 2.98
N THR A 57 6.01 5.77 2.50
CA THR A 57 6.89 6.83 1.98
C THR A 57 6.28 7.51 0.75
N PRO A 58 5.83 6.79 -0.30
CA PRO A 58 5.15 7.44 -1.43
C PRO A 58 3.86 8.15 -1.02
N TRP A 59 3.09 7.56 -0.08
CA TRP A 59 1.88 8.20 0.44
C TRP A 59 2.22 9.53 1.14
N SER A 60 3.24 9.57 1.99
CA SER A 60 3.67 10.80 2.68
C SER A 60 4.13 11.91 1.72
N TRP A 61 4.66 11.56 0.55
CA TRP A 61 5.03 12.53 -0.48
C TRP A 61 3.82 13.07 -1.23
N ALA A 62 2.84 12.21 -1.50
CA ALA A 62 1.61 12.60 -2.18
C ALA A 62 0.68 13.44 -1.29
N ASP A 63 0.60 13.11 0.01
CA ASP A 63 -0.16 13.84 1.02
C ASP A 63 0.64 13.96 2.33
N PRO A 64 1.37 15.09 2.52
CA PRO A 64 2.15 15.33 3.74
C PRO A 64 1.31 15.46 5.01
N GLY A 65 -0.01 15.69 4.89
CA GLY A 65 -0.93 15.79 6.03
C GLY A 65 -1.58 14.46 6.40
N ALA A 66 -1.32 13.39 5.65
CA ALA A 66 -1.96 12.10 5.85
C ALA A 66 -1.65 11.51 7.23
N THR A 67 -2.67 10.89 7.82
CA THR A 67 -2.54 10.09 9.04
C THR A 67 -3.07 8.69 8.80
N LEU A 68 -2.44 7.70 9.43
CA LEU A 68 -2.93 6.32 9.46
C LEU A 68 -3.13 5.94 10.92
N ASN A 69 -4.37 5.59 11.31
CA ASN A 69 -4.75 5.37 12.71
C ASN A 69 -4.38 6.55 13.63
N GLY A 70 -4.46 7.79 13.12
CA GLY A 70 -4.14 9.01 13.87
C GLY A 70 -2.64 9.31 14.03
N VAL A 71 -1.75 8.50 13.46
CA VAL A 71 -0.30 8.76 13.43
C VAL A 71 0.09 9.35 12.07
N PRO A 72 0.92 10.39 12.00
CA PRO A 72 1.40 10.92 10.72
C PRO A 72 2.06 9.83 9.87
N VAL A 73 1.66 9.72 8.61
CA VAL A 73 2.20 8.68 7.69
C VAL A 73 3.71 8.83 7.52
N ALA A 74 4.23 10.05 7.50
CA ALA A 74 5.67 10.31 7.44
C ALA A 74 6.44 9.74 8.66
N GLU A 75 5.85 9.78 9.86
CA GLU A 75 6.45 9.22 11.07
C GLU A 75 6.51 7.69 11.01
N LEU A 76 5.43 7.06 10.54
CA LEU A 76 5.39 5.61 10.32
C LEU A 76 6.40 5.19 9.25
N ALA A 77 6.49 5.93 8.15
CA ALA A 77 7.42 5.67 7.05
C ALA A 77 8.88 5.65 7.54
N ALA A 78 9.26 6.61 8.40
CA ALA A 78 10.61 6.71 8.94
C ALA A 78 10.98 5.57 9.92
N ARG A 79 10.00 4.88 10.50
CA ARG A 79 10.21 3.79 11.48
C ARG A 79 10.15 2.39 10.89
N ALA A 80 9.65 2.25 9.67
CA ALA A 80 9.51 0.96 9.02
C ALA A 80 10.89 0.36 8.66
N ASP A 81 11.03 -0.96 8.80
CA ASP A 81 12.30 -1.67 8.65
C ASP A 81 12.93 -1.51 7.24
N ASP A 82 12.08 -1.33 6.22
CA ASP A 82 12.45 -1.18 4.82
C ASP A 82 12.66 0.29 4.40
N ALA A 83 12.63 1.26 5.33
CA ALA A 83 12.77 2.68 5.02
C ALA A 83 14.03 3.01 4.21
N ALA A 84 15.13 2.32 4.51
CA ALA A 84 16.41 2.50 3.80
C ALA A 84 16.39 2.03 2.34
N THR A 85 15.32 1.36 1.88
CA THR A 85 15.20 0.82 0.52
C THR A 85 14.36 1.67 -0.42
N VAL A 86 13.67 2.68 0.10
CA VAL A 86 12.75 3.53 -0.67
C VAL A 86 13.44 4.84 -1.02
N HIS A 87 13.55 5.12 -2.31
CA HIS A 87 14.19 6.32 -2.82
C HIS A 87 13.36 6.97 -3.92
N LEU A 88 13.40 8.30 -4.00
CA LEU A 88 12.91 9.03 -5.16
C LEU A 88 13.84 8.70 -6.33
N VAL A 89 13.25 8.21 -7.42
CA VAL A 89 13.95 8.11 -8.70
C VAL A 89 13.59 9.37 -9.47
N GLU A 90 14.55 10.27 -9.66
CA GLU A 90 14.37 11.39 -10.57
C GLU A 90 14.25 10.86 -11.99
N ASP A 91 13.20 11.31 -12.70
CA ASP A 91 12.90 10.85 -14.05
C ASP A 91 14.07 11.25 -14.97
N SER A 92 14.91 10.27 -15.32
CA SER A 92 16.10 10.45 -16.17
C SER A 92 15.68 10.48 -17.64
N ARG A 93 14.74 11.38 -17.97
CA ARG A 93 14.31 11.65 -19.35
C ARG A 93 15.09 12.79 -19.97
#